data_AF-A0A554VFV8-F1
#
_entry.id   AF-A0A554VFV8-F1
#
_cell.length_a   1.000
_cell.length_b   1.000
_cell.length_c   1.000
_cell.angle_alpha   90.00
_cell.angle_beta   90.00
_cell.angle_gamma   90.00
#
_symmetry.space_group_name_H-M   'P 1'
#
loop_
_entity.id
_entity.type
_entity.pdbx_description
1 polymer ?
#
loop_
_entity_poly.entity_id
_entity_poly.type
_entity_poly.pdbx_seq_one_letter_code
_entity_poly.pdbx_strand_id
1 'polypeptide(L)'
;MINPLMMIWIAIQLLIVLFTINSHEDESLIIFWITLPFLILNCIGIIIILLGKPKTGSTLFLIGSILFVPIGLIGVMGARKVLNKIKEDKFLETL
;
A
#
# COMPACT_ATOMS: atom_id res chain seq x y z
N MET A 1 -7.94 19.18 9.07
CA MET A 1 -7.33 19.18 7.72
C MET A 1 -6.76 17.80 7.46
N ILE A 2 -7.07 17.17 6.31
CA ILE A 2 -6.54 15.84 5.97
C ILE A 2 -5.09 16.00 5.47
N ASN A 3 -4.18 15.15 5.94
CA ASN A 3 -2.80 15.17 5.51
C ASN A 3 -2.70 14.66 4.05
N PRO A 4 -1.97 15.36 3.14
CA PRO A 4 -1.78 14.91 1.76
C PRO A 4 -1.25 13.47 1.63
N LEU A 5 -0.42 13.00 2.57
CA LEU A 5 0.09 11.63 2.58
C LEU A 5 -1.03 10.59 2.74
N MET A 6 -2.07 10.91 3.50
CA MET A 6 -3.24 10.04 3.64
C MET A 6 -4.03 9.95 2.34
N MET A 7 -4.11 11.06 1.59
CA MET A 7 -4.75 11.06 0.27
C MET A 7 -3.96 10.25 -0.76
N ILE A 8 -2.63 10.40 -0.77
CA ILE A 8 -1.73 9.58 -1.60
C ILE A 8 -1.92 8.10 -1.28
N TRP A 9 -1.99 7.75 0.01
CA TRP A 9 -2.21 6.37 0.43
C TRP A 9 -3.53 5.80 -0.09
N ILE A 10 -4.63 6.53 0.03
CA ILE A 10 -5.93 6.12 -0.53
C ILE A 10 -5.86 5.96 -2.04
N ALA A 11 -5.17 6.87 -2.75
CA ALA A 11 -5.01 6.76 -4.20
C ALA A 11 -4.26 5.48 -4.59
N ILE A 12 -3.21 5.11 -3.85
CA ILE A 12 -2.47 3.86 -4.05
C ILE A 12 -3.38 2.65 -3.77
N GLN A 13 -4.12 2.63 -2.66
CA GLN A 13 -5.04 1.53 -2.35
C GLN A 13 -6.14 1.39 -3.40
N LEU A 14 -6.70 2.51 -3.85
CA LEU A 14 -7.70 2.53 -4.92
C LEU A 14 -7.15 1.95 -6.22
N LEU A 15 -5.92 2.33 -6.59
CA LEU A 15 -5.25 1.78 -7.77
C LEU A 15 -5.06 0.25 -7.66
N ILE A 16 -4.67 -0.25 -6.49
CA ILE A 16 -4.52 -1.70 -6.24
C ILE A 16 -5.87 -2.41 -6.42
N VAL A 17 -6.94 -1.88 -5.82
CA VAL A 17 -8.28 -2.47 -5.91
C VAL A 17 -8.79 -2.45 -7.36
N LEU A 18 -8.59 -1.34 -8.08
CA LEU A 18 -8.96 -1.22 -9.49
C LEU A 18 -8.14 -2.14 -10.40
N PHE A 19 -6.85 -2.31 -10.13
CA PHE A 19 -6.02 -3.23 -10.90
C PHE A 19 -6.48 -4.67 -10.69
N THR A 20 -6.61 -5.08 -9.42
CA THR A 20 -6.94 -6.46 -9.04
C THR A 20 -8.33 -6.92 -9.49
N ILE A 21 -9.33 -6.03 -9.52
CA ILE A 21 -10.66 -6.37 -10.06
C ILE A 21 -10.66 -6.56 -11.59
N ASN A 22 -9.78 -5.88 -12.32
CA ASN A 22 -9.71 -5.94 -13.78
C ASN A 22 -8.86 -7.10 -14.32
N SER A 23 -8.00 -7.70 -13.49
CA SER A 23 -7.08 -8.75 -13.94
C SER A 23 -7.75 -10.10 -14.23
N HIS A 24 -9.01 -10.33 -13.85
CA HIS A 24 -9.80 -11.56 -14.10
C HIS A 24 -9.16 -12.92 -13.71
N GLU A 25 -7.94 -12.93 -13.18
CA GLU A 25 -7.23 -14.10 -12.67
C GLU A 25 -7.69 -14.42 -11.24
N ASP A 26 -7.86 -15.69 -10.89
CA ASP A 26 -8.31 -16.12 -9.55
C ASP A 26 -7.42 -15.57 -8.42
N GLU A 27 -6.10 -15.51 -8.63
CA GLU A 27 -5.15 -14.94 -7.67
C GLU A 27 -5.39 -13.44 -7.43
N SER A 28 -5.71 -12.71 -8.50
CA SER A 28 -5.99 -11.28 -8.44
C SER A 28 -7.28 -10.98 -7.66
N LEU A 29 -8.29 -11.85 -7.80
CA LEU A 29 -9.54 -11.77 -7.04
C LEU A 29 -9.34 -12.02 -5.54
N ILE A 30 -8.42 -12.92 -5.16
CA ILE A 30 -8.07 -13.14 -3.74
C ILE A 30 -7.48 -11.85 -3.15
N ILE A 31 -6.54 -11.21 -3.86
CA ILE A 31 -5.93 -9.95 -3.41
C ILE A 31 -6.99 -8.85 -3.32
N PHE A 32 -7.91 -8.77 -4.28
CA PHE A 32 -9.03 -7.83 -4.25
C PHE A 32 -9.86 -8.00 -2.97
N TRP A 33 -10.31 -9.22 -2.66
CA TRP A 33 -11.15 -9.49 -1.49
C TRP A 33 -10.44 -9.24 -0.16
N ILE A 34 -9.11 -9.43 -0.11
CA ILE A 34 -8.31 -9.12 1.08
C ILE A 34 -8.15 -7.60 1.25
N THR A 35 -7.89 -6.87 0.16
CA THR A 35 -7.55 -5.43 0.21
C THR A 35 -8.76 -4.52 0.34
N LEU A 36 -9.92 -4.92 -0.20
CA LEU A 36 -11.15 -4.13 -0.21
C LEU A 36 -11.64 -3.71 1.19
N PRO A 37 -11.70 -4.59 2.21
CA PRO A 37 -12.11 -4.20 3.57
C PRO A 37 -11.20 -3.13 4.19
N PHE A 38 -9.89 -3.17 3.92
CA PHE A 38 -8.94 -2.19 4.41
C PHE A 38 -9.12 -0.81 3.76
N LEU A 39 -9.42 -0.79 2.46
CA LEU A 39 -9.79 0.46 1.76
C LEU A 39 -11.05 1.07 2.38
N ILE A 40 -12.08 0.26 2.60
CA ILE A 40 -13.32 0.71 3.25
C ILE A 40 -13.03 1.27 4.64
N LEU A 41 -12.22 0.57 5.44
CA LEU A 41 -11.87 0.99 6.79
C LEU A 41 -11.08 2.30 6.81
N ASN A 42 -10.18 2.52 5.84
CA ASN A 42 -9.45 3.78 5.68
C ASN A 42 -10.38 4.92 5.23
N CYS A 43 -11.34 4.66 4.34
CA CYS A 43 -12.38 5.62 3.97
C CYS A 43 -13.23 6.02 5.19
N ILE A 44 -13.66 5.05 6.01
CA ILE A 44 -14.38 5.32 7.26
C ILE A 44 -13.50 6.17 8.20
N GLY A 45 -12.21 5.86 8.32
CA GLY A 45 -11.26 6.66 9.09
C GLY A 45 -11.23 8.13 8.65
N ILE A 46 -11.17 8.38 7.34
CA ILE A 46 -11.24 9.74 6.77
C ILE A 46 -12.56 10.42 7.11
N ILE A 47 -13.69 9.73 6.95
CA ILE A 47 -15.01 10.29 7.28
C ILE A 47 -15.07 10.70 8.75
N ILE A 48 -14.56 9.88 9.67
CA ILE A 48 -14.51 10.19 11.11
C ILE A 48 -13.63 11.44 11.37
N ILE A 49 -12.52 11.61 10.66
CA ILE A 49 -11.70 12.83 10.73
C ILE A 49 -12.51 14.05 10.29
N LEU A 50 -13.23 13.94 9.18
CA LEU A 50 -14.08 15.01 8.64
C LEU A 50 -15.24 15.38 9.57
N LEU A 51 -15.77 14.41 10.32
CA LEU A 51 -16.80 14.61 11.36
C LEU A 51 -16.26 15.23 12.66
N GLY A 52 -15.00 15.70 12.68
CA GLY A 52 -14.42 16.41 13.82
C GLY A 52 -13.82 15.50 14.89
N LYS A 53 -13.64 14.20 14.63
CA LYS A 53 -12.99 13.24 15.55
C LYS A 53 -11.63 12.76 15.02
N PRO A 54 -10.63 13.66 14.87
CA PRO A 54 -9.38 13.34 14.17
C PRO A 54 -8.60 12.21 14.83
N LYS A 55 -8.54 12.16 16.18
CA LYS A 55 -7.81 11.11 16.89
C LYS A 55 -8.35 9.71 16.56
N THR A 56 -9.66 9.52 16.68
CA THR A 56 -10.32 8.24 16.40
C THR A 56 -10.16 7.85 14.93
N GLY A 57 -10.41 8.79 14.00
CA GLY A 57 -10.32 8.51 12.57
C GLY A 57 -8.89 8.21 12.10
N SER A 58 -7.89 8.91 12.64
CA SER A 58 -6.48 8.62 12.35
C SER A 58 -6.03 7.28 12.93
N THR A 59 -6.48 6.89 14.13
CA THR A 59 -6.21 5.55 14.68
C THR A 59 -6.83 4.46 13.81
N LEU A 60 -8.07 4.65 13.36
CA LEU A 60 -8.74 3.68 12.49
C LEU A 60 -8.00 3.55 11.14
N PHE A 61 -7.62 4.67 10.54
CA PHE A 61 -6.84 4.68 9.30
C PHE A 61 -5.48 3.98 9.46
N LEU A 62 -4.82 4.14 10.61
CA LEU A 62 -3.57 3.44 10.90
C LEU A 62 -3.77 1.91 10.92
N ILE A 63 -4.81 1.45 11.62
CA ILE A 63 -5.16 0.03 11.70
C ILE A 63 -5.45 -0.53 10.30
N GLY A 64 -6.19 0.21 9.48
CA GLY A 64 -6.50 -0.17 8.10
C GLY A 64 -5.29 -0.20 7.15
N SER A 65 -4.17 0.40 7.56
CA SER A 65 -2.96 0.49 6.75
C SER A 65 -1.88 -0.53 7.17
N ILE A 66 -2.03 -1.19 8.32
CA ILE A 66 -0.96 -1.98 8.94
C ILE A 66 -0.47 -3.14 8.07
N LEU A 67 -1.38 -3.79 7.33
CA LEU A 67 -1.07 -4.95 6.48
C LEU A 67 -0.13 -4.58 5.32
N PHE A 68 -0.20 -3.34 4.85
CA PHE A 68 0.59 -2.90 3.71
C PHE A 68 2.00 -2.43 4.08
N VAL A 69 2.26 -2.16 5.36
CA VAL A 69 3.59 -1.79 5.85
C VAL A 69 4.62 -2.91 5.61
N PRO A 70 4.42 -4.16 6.09
CA PRO A 70 5.37 -5.24 5.83
C PRO A 70 5.49 -5.58 4.35
N ILE A 71 4.38 -5.51 3.58
CA ILE A 71 4.37 -5.77 2.13
C ILE A 71 5.27 -4.76 1.40
N GLY A 72 5.11 -3.47 1.69
CA GLY A 72 5.95 -2.42 1.12
C GLY A 72 7.44 -2.60 1.47
N LEU A 73 7.75 -2.96 2.72
CA LEU A 73 9.12 -3.24 3.15
C LEU A 73 9.76 -4.41 2.39
N ILE A 74 9.03 -5.52 2.23
CA ILE A 74 9.50 -6.68 1.47
C ILE A 74 9.82 -6.29 0.01
N GLY A 75 8.95 -5.51 -0.63
CA GLY A 75 9.18 -5.01 -1.99
C GLY A 75 10.45 -4.16 -2.10
N VAL A 76 10.66 -3.23 -1.16
CA VAL A 76 11.87 -2.40 -1.12
C VAL A 76 13.13 -3.25 -0.90
N MET A 77 13.07 -4.24 -0.02
CA MET A 77 14.19 -5.15 0.22
C MET A 77 14.53 -5.99 -1.01
N GLY A 78 13.53 -6.49 -1.73
CA GLY A 78 13.71 -7.21 -2.99
C GLY A 78 14.38 -6.33 -4.06
N ALA A 79 13.85 -5.12 -4.28
CA ALA A 79 14.41 -4.18 -5.26
C ALA A 79 15.87 -3.81 -4.93
N ARG A 80 16.20 -3.61 -3.64
CA ARG A 80 17.58 -3.35 -3.20
C ARG A 80 18.53 -4.51 -3.54
N LYS A 81 18.10 -5.76 -3.36
CA LYS A 81 18.92 -6.93 -3.71
C LYS A 81 19.23 -6.97 -5.20
N VAL A 82 18.24 -6.71 -6.05
CA VAL A 82 18.44 -6.65 -7.51
C VAL A 82 19.44 -5.55 -7.88
N LEU A 83 19.28 -4.35 -7.32
CA LEU A 83 20.20 -3.24 -7.59
C LEU A 83 21.64 -3.54 -7.14
N ASN A 84 21.80 -4.18 -5.98
CA ASN A 84 23.10 -4.59 -5.48
C ASN A 84 23.76 -5.61 -6.41
N LYS A 85 23.00 -6.60 -6.90
CA LYS A 85 23.50 -7.60 -7.85
C LYS A 85 23.98 -6.95 -9.16
N ILE A 86 23.19 -6.02 -9.72
CA ILE A 86 23.58 -5.27 -10.93
C ILE A 86 24.90 -4.50 -10.71
N LYS A 87 25.09 -3.95 -9.51
CA LYS A 87 26.33 -3.22 -9.17
C LYS A 87 27.53 -4.15 -9.03
N GLU A 88 27.33 -5.31 -8.43
CA GLU A 88 28.36 -6.35 -8.27
C GLU A 88 28.79 -6.91 -9.64
N ASP A 89 27.83 -7.27 -10.50
CA ASP A 89 28.09 -7.81 -11.84
C ASP A 89 28.91 -6.81 -12.69
N LYS A 90 28.54 -5.52 -12.67
CA LYS A 90 29.31 -4.47 -13.37
C LYS A 90 30.74 -4.29 -12.85
N PHE A 91 30.94 -4.47 -11.55
CA PHE A 91 32.27 -4.37 -10.96
C PHE A 91 33.16 -5.52 -11.44
N LEU A 92 32.61 -6.72 -11.53
CA LEU A 92 33.32 -7.91 -12.03
C LEU A 92 33.63 -7.83 -13.52
N GLU A 93 32.76 -7.25 -14.35
CA GLU A 93 33.02 -7.04 -15.79
C GLU A 93 34.11 -6.01 -16.09
N THR A 94 34.47 -5.17 -15.11
CA THR A 94 35.51 -4.13 -15.25
C THR A 94 36.90 -4.62 -14.80
N LEU A 95 36.98 -5.85 -14.24
CA LEU A 95 38.21 -6.53 -13.81
C LEU A 95 38.78 -7.42 -14.92
#